data_AF-A0A0C3PHF6-F1
#
_entry.id   AF-A0A0C3PHF6-F1
#
_cell.length_a   1.000
_cell.length_b   1.000
_cell.length_c   1.000
_cell.angle_alpha   90.00
_cell.angle_beta   90.00
_cell.angle_gamma   90.00
#
_symmetry.space_group_name_H-M   'P 1'
#
loop_
_entity.id
_entity.type
_entity.pdbx_description
1 polymer ?
#
loop_
_entity_poly.entity_id
_entity_poly.type
_entity_poly.pdbx_seq_one_letter_code
_entity_poly.pdbx_strand_id
1 'polypeptide(L)'
;MRSLYRIAAGLTAAALIVSGVHAIQRVSRAGRYLYTADGNRFYIKGVAYQQQGAVVADTSNPFLEPSTYIDSLANGTDCQRDLPYLQQLGVNTIRAYSVDSSLNHDTCMQLFSNAGIYAIIDLSLPVNGSINRDSPAWTTNLLDLYLETVNTFSKYDNVLAYNVGNEVVTAANETGAATFVKAAARDVKAYLNSIQSSALVGYAAIDGDASWIVPLANYLSCDPSGSNSGATAIDLYGLNNYEWCGDSTFEASYAGTEGNFAGYNVPAYFSEFGCITAGTPRPWTEVGAIFSSEMSPEWSGGIAFSYFPASSVQGQFGMVNISSDGSTVTTGQDFDNLQAQYAQASPPNSPSESSAGSTSYPSCPQQNSTFVASTTLPPTPNLSACTCLENNLGCQFTPTTSNYTSILGSLLDYACSLLGQSGGSCNDISANGTSGTYGLVSECDPTVMLSYVMSEYYGATSNNPQSCSFGGNGTVNSNAKSAPTSAASSCLATATGTFVPTLPSGVASTTPTGAGSSSGSGSGKSSGSAPIAAFDARVFFGVGVLVVTSMVSGFMTLA
;
A
#
# COMPACT_ATOMS: atom_id res chain seq x y z
N MET A 1 -69.44 -40.78 0.88
CA MET A 1 -68.12 -41.42 0.95
C MET A 1 -67.32 -41.04 -0.29
N ARG A 2 -66.25 -40.26 -0.07
CA ARG A 2 -64.96 -40.15 -0.79
C ARG A 2 -64.87 -40.17 -2.33
N SER A 3 -63.86 -39.40 -2.78
CA SER A 3 -63.07 -39.52 -4.02
C SER A 3 -63.61 -38.76 -5.25
N LEU A 4 -62.85 -38.02 -6.08
CA LEU A 4 -61.41 -37.74 -6.23
C LEU A 4 -61.25 -36.46 -7.10
N TYR A 5 -60.24 -35.65 -6.79
CA TYR A 5 -59.30 -34.96 -7.70
C TYR A 5 -59.76 -34.35 -9.02
N ARG A 6 -59.66 -33.01 -9.13
CA ARG A 6 -59.02 -32.34 -10.28
C ARG A 6 -58.13 -31.20 -9.77
N ILE A 7 -56.83 -31.48 -9.70
CA ILE A 7 -55.76 -30.51 -9.49
C ILE A 7 -55.56 -29.76 -10.81
N ALA A 8 -55.76 -28.44 -10.78
CA ALA A 8 -55.24 -27.56 -11.81
C ALA A 8 -53.76 -27.31 -11.49
N ALA A 9 -52.88 -27.84 -12.33
CA ALA A 9 -51.45 -27.55 -12.29
C ALA A 9 -51.22 -26.15 -12.88
N GLY A 10 -51.21 -25.14 -12.02
CA GLY A 10 -50.66 -23.82 -12.35
C GLY A 10 -49.15 -23.88 -12.27
N LEU A 11 -48.48 -23.77 -13.41
CA LEU A 11 -47.05 -23.52 -13.53
C LEU A 11 -46.75 -22.10 -13.01
N THR A 12 -46.39 -21.96 -11.75
CA THR A 12 -45.62 -20.81 -11.26
C THR A 12 -44.15 -21.12 -11.44
N ALA A 13 -43.58 -20.67 -12.55
CA ALA A 13 -42.14 -20.53 -12.69
C ALA A 13 -41.69 -19.37 -11.78
N ALA A 14 -41.37 -19.67 -10.53
CA ALA A 14 -40.60 -18.78 -9.70
C ALA A 14 -39.18 -18.75 -10.28
N ALA A 15 -38.85 -17.67 -10.99
CA ALA A 15 -37.47 -17.35 -11.32
C ALA A 15 -36.73 -17.14 -9.99
N LEU A 16 -36.03 -18.17 -9.54
CA LEU A 16 -34.95 -18.04 -8.58
C LEU A 16 -33.89 -17.18 -9.27
N ILE A 17 -33.91 -15.87 -9.01
CA ILE A 17 -32.70 -15.05 -9.14
C ILE A 17 -31.79 -15.60 -8.05
N VAL A 18 -30.98 -16.58 -8.42
CA VAL A 18 -29.76 -16.89 -7.71
C VAL A 18 -28.96 -15.60 -7.81
N SER A 19 -28.95 -14.79 -6.75
CA SER A 19 -27.94 -13.76 -6.56
C SER A 19 -26.61 -14.50 -6.49
N GLY A 20 -26.03 -14.80 -7.65
CA GLY A 20 -24.66 -15.24 -7.71
C GLY A 20 -23.85 -14.14 -7.05
N VAL A 21 -23.06 -14.51 -6.04
CA VAL A 21 -21.98 -13.64 -5.57
C VAL A 21 -21.04 -13.54 -6.77
N HIS A 22 -21.27 -12.54 -7.61
CA HIS A 22 -20.32 -12.19 -8.65
C HIS A 22 -19.15 -11.57 -7.90
N ALA A 23 -17.98 -12.22 -8.00
CA ALA A 23 -16.73 -11.60 -7.60
C ALA A 23 -16.65 -10.21 -8.22
N ILE A 24 -16.10 -9.25 -7.47
CA ILE A 24 -15.92 -7.89 -7.98
C ILE A 24 -15.15 -7.97 -9.30
N GLN A 25 -15.49 -7.10 -10.25
CA GLN A 25 -14.80 -7.13 -11.54
C GLN A 25 -13.30 -6.92 -11.34
N ARG A 26 -12.47 -7.64 -12.09
CA ARG A 26 -11.04 -7.32 -12.09
C ARG A 26 -10.83 -5.99 -12.78
N VAL A 27 -10.01 -5.12 -12.19
CA VAL A 27 -9.48 -3.93 -12.85
C VAL A 27 -8.12 -4.26 -13.48
N SER A 28 -7.98 -3.95 -14.76
CA SER A 28 -6.75 -4.12 -15.54
C SER A 28 -6.25 -2.77 -16.04
N ARG A 29 -4.99 -2.75 -16.50
CA ARG A 29 -4.40 -1.62 -17.20
C ARG A 29 -4.31 -1.91 -18.70
N ALA A 30 -4.67 -0.93 -19.52
CA ALA A 30 -4.29 -0.88 -20.93
C ALA A 30 -3.77 0.52 -21.27
N GLY A 31 -2.57 0.60 -21.84
CA GLY A 31 -1.86 1.87 -22.02
C GLY A 31 -1.63 2.58 -20.68
N ARG A 32 -2.11 3.83 -20.59
CA ARG A 32 -2.10 4.66 -19.38
C ARG A 32 -3.44 4.69 -18.64
N TYR A 33 -4.35 3.77 -18.95
CA TYR A 33 -5.72 3.80 -18.45
C TYR A 33 -6.09 2.52 -17.71
N LEU A 34 -7.05 2.64 -16.80
CA LEU A 34 -7.63 1.51 -16.06
C LEU A 34 -8.97 1.10 -16.70
N TYR A 35 -9.25 -0.21 -16.70
CA TYR A 35 -10.48 -0.79 -17.24
C TYR A 35 -11.03 -1.87 -16.33
N THR A 36 -12.35 -1.97 -16.26
CA THR A 36 -13.04 -3.15 -15.72
C THR A 36 -13.06 -4.27 -16.75
N ALA A 37 -13.27 -5.52 -16.28
CA ALA A 37 -13.28 -6.71 -17.14
C ALA A 37 -14.34 -6.70 -18.28
N ASP A 38 -15.33 -5.81 -18.22
CA ASP A 38 -16.31 -5.59 -19.29
C ASP A 38 -15.89 -4.52 -20.32
N GLY A 39 -14.67 -3.99 -20.21
CA GLY A 39 -14.03 -3.07 -21.15
C GLY A 39 -14.35 -1.59 -20.92
N ASN A 40 -15.05 -1.25 -19.82
CA ASN A 40 -15.32 0.15 -19.46
C ASN A 40 -14.11 0.78 -18.77
N ARG A 41 -13.88 2.07 -19.01
CA ARG A 41 -12.91 2.87 -18.25
C ARG A 41 -13.25 2.80 -16.76
N PHE A 42 -12.26 2.39 -15.97
CA PHE A 42 -12.30 2.47 -14.53
C PHE A 42 -11.70 3.80 -14.08
N TYR A 43 -12.49 4.61 -13.39
CA TYR A 43 -12.01 5.81 -12.70
C TYR A 43 -12.06 5.54 -11.20
N ILE A 44 -10.96 5.84 -10.51
CA ILE A 44 -10.87 5.83 -9.06
C ILE A 44 -11.76 6.97 -8.56
N LYS A 45 -12.91 6.62 -8.00
CA LYS A 45 -13.82 7.55 -7.31
C LYS A 45 -13.82 7.14 -5.86
N GLY A 46 -12.90 7.71 -5.09
CA GLY A 46 -12.62 7.15 -3.76
C GLY A 46 -12.52 8.14 -2.63
N VAL A 47 -12.22 7.59 -1.46
CA VAL A 47 -12.08 8.33 -0.20
C VAL A 47 -10.99 7.71 0.66
N ALA A 48 -10.20 8.55 1.33
CA ALA A 48 -9.22 8.11 2.31
C ALA A 48 -9.94 7.52 3.53
N TYR A 49 -9.66 6.25 3.85
CA TYR A 49 -10.34 5.47 4.88
C TYR A 49 -9.33 4.97 5.92
N GLN A 50 -8.84 5.90 6.74
CA GLN A 50 -7.89 5.61 7.82
C GLN A 50 -8.22 6.48 9.02
N GLN A 51 -8.49 5.86 10.16
CA GLN A 51 -8.52 6.60 11.42
C GLN A 51 -7.10 7.07 11.78
N GLN A 52 -6.96 8.34 12.15
CA GLN A 52 -5.67 8.91 12.50
C GLN A 52 -5.12 8.27 13.78
N GLY A 53 -3.85 7.89 13.76
CA GLY A 53 -3.13 7.46 14.96
C GLY A 53 -2.80 8.64 15.89
N ALA A 54 -2.04 8.35 16.94
CA ALA A 54 -1.57 9.39 17.85
C ALA A 54 -0.56 10.28 17.12
N VAL A 55 -0.77 11.61 17.17
CA VAL A 55 0.19 12.59 16.64
C VAL A 55 0.99 13.17 17.80
N VAL A 56 2.31 13.17 17.65
CA VAL A 56 3.23 13.83 18.59
C VAL A 56 3.93 14.95 17.84
N ALA A 57 3.67 16.19 18.26
CA ALA A 57 4.34 17.35 17.71
C ALA A 57 5.82 17.34 18.12
N ASP A 58 6.70 17.36 17.14
CA ASP A 58 8.15 17.38 17.30
C ASP A 58 8.78 18.24 16.19
N THR A 59 9.95 18.85 16.43
CA THR A 59 10.65 19.63 15.40
C THR A 59 11.06 18.80 14.19
N SER A 60 11.23 17.49 14.38
CA SER A 60 11.56 16.49 13.37
C SER A 60 10.30 15.89 12.73
N ASN A 61 9.10 16.33 13.16
CA ASN A 61 7.81 15.94 12.61
C ASN A 61 7.02 17.17 12.09
N PRO A 62 7.55 17.89 11.09
CA PRO A 62 6.92 19.13 10.60
C PRO A 62 5.58 18.89 9.90
N PHE A 63 5.27 17.65 9.51
CA PHE A 63 4.02 17.29 8.83
C PHE A 63 2.94 16.72 9.77
N LEU A 64 3.23 16.60 11.08
CA LEU A 64 2.34 15.97 12.06
C LEU A 64 1.97 14.52 11.70
N GLU A 65 2.94 13.78 11.17
CA GLU A 65 2.83 12.34 10.89
C GLU A 65 2.54 11.59 12.21
N PRO A 66 1.61 10.62 12.20
CA PRO A 66 1.25 9.91 13.43
C PRO A 66 2.36 8.95 13.88
N SER A 67 2.55 8.81 15.19
CA SER A 67 3.50 7.88 15.81
C SER A 67 2.92 6.49 16.05
N THR A 68 1.62 6.31 15.80
CA THR A 68 0.92 5.01 15.83
C THR A 68 -0.06 4.95 14.66
N TYR A 69 -0.75 3.84 14.48
CA TYR A 69 -1.83 3.73 13.50
C TYR A 69 -2.96 2.86 14.06
N ILE A 70 -4.14 2.99 13.44
CA ILE A 70 -5.33 2.18 13.73
C ILE A 70 -5.72 1.49 12.43
N ASP A 71 -5.60 0.16 12.36
CA ASP A 71 -6.05 -0.60 11.21
C ASP A 71 -7.60 -0.56 11.11
N SER A 72 -8.09 0.28 10.19
CA SER A 72 -9.52 0.47 9.98
C SER A 72 -10.19 -0.67 9.19
N LEU A 73 -9.40 -1.60 8.64
CA LEU A 73 -9.87 -2.76 7.88
C LEU A 73 -9.92 -4.05 8.73
N ALA A 74 -9.30 -4.06 9.91
CA ALA A 74 -9.29 -5.22 10.80
C ALA A 74 -10.59 -5.39 11.63
N ASN A 75 -11.42 -4.35 11.75
CA ASN A 75 -12.67 -4.41 12.51
C ASN A 75 -13.91 -4.46 11.60
N GLY A 76 -14.45 -5.66 11.42
CA GLY A 76 -15.65 -5.89 10.61
C GLY A 76 -16.89 -5.12 11.08
N THR A 77 -17.03 -4.86 12.39
CA THR A 77 -18.16 -4.08 12.93
C THR A 77 -18.07 -2.61 12.52
N ASP A 78 -16.87 -2.03 12.57
CA ASP A 78 -16.62 -0.65 12.13
C ASP A 78 -16.85 -0.52 10.62
N CYS A 79 -16.33 -1.45 9.82
CA CYS A 79 -16.57 -1.47 8.38
C CYS A 79 -18.06 -1.62 8.03
N GLN A 80 -18.80 -2.43 8.78
CA GLN A 80 -20.25 -2.58 8.58
C GLN A 80 -21.02 -1.31 8.95
N ARG A 81 -20.59 -0.60 10.01
CA ARG A 81 -21.14 0.70 10.40
C ARG A 81 -20.92 1.75 9.32
N ASP A 82 -19.73 1.77 8.71
CA ASP A 82 -19.31 2.81 7.77
C ASP A 82 -19.76 2.56 6.33
N LEU A 83 -19.95 1.30 5.93
CA LEU A 83 -20.35 0.91 4.56
C LEU A 83 -21.57 1.68 4.02
N PRO A 84 -22.68 1.88 4.76
CA PRO A 84 -23.82 2.65 4.26
C PRO A 84 -23.46 4.09 3.86
N TYR A 85 -22.46 4.71 4.48
CA TYR A 85 -22.01 6.06 4.16
C TYR A 85 -21.06 6.07 2.95
N LEU A 86 -20.19 5.07 2.82
CA LEU A 86 -19.39 4.87 1.61
C LEU A 86 -20.30 4.65 0.39
N GLN A 87 -21.36 3.85 0.53
CA GLN A 87 -22.36 3.66 -0.52
C GLN A 87 -23.14 4.93 -0.83
N GLN A 88 -23.46 5.76 0.17
CA GLN A 88 -24.10 7.06 -0.04
C GLN A 88 -23.22 8.03 -0.83
N LEU A 89 -21.91 8.08 -0.57
CA LEU A 89 -20.95 8.83 -1.40
C LEU A 89 -20.83 8.25 -2.82
N GLY A 90 -21.22 6.99 -3.00
CA GLY A 90 -21.09 6.25 -4.25
C GLY A 90 -19.64 6.03 -4.66
N VAL A 91 -18.74 5.90 -3.68
CA VAL A 91 -17.33 5.59 -3.93
C VAL A 91 -17.17 4.15 -4.40
N ASN A 92 -16.17 3.91 -5.25
CA ASN A 92 -15.76 2.58 -5.68
C ASN A 92 -14.38 2.20 -5.13
N THR A 93 -13.67 3.10 -4.45
CA THR A 93 -12.30 2.84 -3.97
C THR A 93 -12.09 3.47 -2.59
N ILE A 94 -11.41 2.77 -1.70
CA ILE A 94 -10.84 3.35 -0.48
C ILE A 94 -9.31 3.32 -0.57
N ARG A 95 -8.66 4.28 0.11
CA ARG A 95 -7.22 4.22 0.38
C ARG A 95 -6.99 4.01 1.87
N ALA A 96 -6.30 2.93 2.23
CA ALA A 96 -5.86 2.64 3.59
C ALA A 96 -4.34 2.83 3.67
N TYR A 97 -3.90 3.65 4.61
CA TYR A 97 -2.51 4.09 4.75
C TYR A 97 -1.68 3.17 5.64
N SER A 98 -2.34 2.40 6.51
CA SER A 98 -1.68 1.52 7.47
C SER A 98 -2.60 0.38 7.87
N VAL A 99 -2.14 -0.84 7.62
CA VAL A 99 -2.82 -2.09 7.95
C VAL A 99 -1.87 -3.01 8.74
N ASP A 100 -2.40 -3.72 9.72
CA ASP A 100 -1.65 -4.69 10.51
C ASP A 100 -1.80 -6.08 9.89
N SER A 101 -0.75 -6.56 9.22
CA SER A 101 -0.74 -7.85 8.51
C SER A 101 -0.97 -9.07 9.41
N SER A 102 -0.88 -8.91 10.74
CA SER A 102 -1.13 -9.97 11.72
C SER A 102 -2.61 -10.15 12.08
N LEU A 103 -3.47 -9.19 11.74
CA LEU A 103 -4.90 -9.22 12.03
C LEU A 103 -5.72 -9.87 10.91
N ASN A 104 -7.01 -10.12 11.18
CA ASN A 104 -7.94 -10.66 10.18
C ASN A 104 -8.77 -9.54 9.55
N HIS A 105 -8.76 -9.45 8.22
CA HIS A 105 -9.50 -8.43 7.45
C HIS A 105 -10.67 -9.02 6.66
N ASP A 106 -11.02 -10.30 6.84
CA ASP A 106 -11.93 -11.04 5.97
C ASP A 106 -13.32 -10.39 5.92
N THR A 107 -13.85 -10.02 7.08
CA THR A 107 -15.18 -9.41 7.17
C THR A 107 -15.24 -8.08 6.43
N CYS A 108 -14.25 -7.20 6.66
CA CYS A 108 -14.24 -5.87 6.06
C CYS A 108 -14.04 -5.93 4.54
N MET A 109 -13.03 -6.69 4.10
CA MET A 109 -12.73 -6.83 2.67
C MET A 109 -13.86 -7.49 1.91
N GLN A 110 -14.55 -8.49 2.50
CA GLN A 110 -15.74 -9.09 1.88
C GLN A 110 -16.92 -8.10 1.80
N LEU A 111 -17.16 -7.30 2.84
CA LEU A 111 -18.20 -6.27 2.83
C LEU A 111 -17.97 -5.24 1.71
N PHE A 112 -16.73 -4.78 1.57
CA PHE A 112 -16.36 -3.82 0.54
C PHE A 112 -16.38 -4.44 -0.86
N SER A 113 -15.88 -5.66 -1.04
CA SER A 113 -15.97 -6.39 -2.32
C SER A 113 -17.43 -6.58 -2.76
N ASN A 114 -18.32 -7.00 -1.86
CA ASN A 114 -19.75 -7.14 -2.13
C ASN A 114 -20.43 -5.81 -2.52
N ALA A 115 -19.88 -4.68 -2.08
CA ALA A 115 -20.37 -3.36 -2.40
C ALA A 115 -19.69 -2.75 -3.65
N GLY A 116 -18.79 -3.47 -4.31
CA GLY A 116 -18.04 -2.95 -5.47
C GLY A 116 -16.95 -1.94 -5.09
N ILE A 117 -16.44 -2.00 -3.86
CA ILE A 117 -15.41 -1.10 -3.33
C ILE A 117 -14.05 -1.81 -3.32
N TYR A 118 -13.10 -1.25 -4.06
CA TYR A 118 -11.70 -1.69 -4.07
C TYR A 118 -10.88 -1.00 -2.98
N ALA A 119 -9.74 -1.58 -2.62
CA ALA A 119 -8.76 -1.00 -1.71
C ALA A 119 -7.44 -0.71 -2.43
N ILE A 120 -6.91 0.50 -2.22
CA ILE A 120 -5.50 0.84 -2.40
C ILE A 120 -4.87 0.79 -1.00
N ILE A 121 -3.83 -0.02 -0.83
CA ILE A 121 -3.19 -0.25 0.48
C ILE A 121 -1.75 0.24 0.42
N ASP A 122 -1.40 1.19 1.27
CA ASP A 122 -0.01 1.58 1.45
C ASP A 122 0.71 0.52 2.29
N LEU A 123 1.86 0.03 1.81
CA LEU A 123 2.65 -1.02 2.47
C LEU A 123 3.49 -0.45 3.62
N SER A 124 3.69 0.86 3.62
CA SER A 124 4.44 1.54 4.66
C SER A 124 3.63 1.64 5.96
N LEU A 125 4.31 1.48 7.09
CA LEU A 125 3.77 1.76 8.41
C LEU A 125 4.47 2.97 9.04
N PRO A 126 3.76 3.80 9.83
CA PRO A 126 4.37 4.89 10.58
C PRO A 126 5.47 4.38 11.52
N VAL A 127 6.50 5.20 11.71
CA VAL A 127 7.64 5.01 12.63
C VAL A 127 8.62 3.90 12.25
N ASN A 128 8.15 2.67 11.97
CA ASN A 128 9.02 1.49 11.87
C ASN A 128 8.94 0.73 10.54
N GLY A 129 8.19 1.24 9.56
CA GLY A 129 7.88 0.50 8.34
C GLY A 129 7.90 1.34 7.07
N SER A 130 8.76 2.35 6.97
CA SER A 130 8.85 3.20 5.77
C SER A 130 10.30 3.45 5.35
N ILE A 131 10.49 3.77 4.08
CA ILE A 131 11.76 4.33 3.60
C ILE A 131 11.90 5.72 4.25
N ASN A 132 12.90 5.88 5.11
CA ASN A 132 13.17 7.14 5.77
C ASN A 132 13.73 8.17 4.78
N ARG A 133 13.04 9.30 4.59
CA ARG A 133 13.47 10.37 3.67
C ARG A 133 14.86 10.94 4.00
N ASP A 134 15.22 11.01 5.28
CA ASP A 134 16.48 11.59 5.75
C ASP A 134 17.67 10.63 5.62
N SER A 135 17.39 9.33 5.62
CA SER A 135 18.39 8.27 5.49
C SER A 135 17.79 7.07 4.73
N PRO A 136 17.57 7.23 3.41
CA PRO A 136 16.80 6.26 2.65
C PRO A 136 17.59 4.97 2.44
N ALA A 137 16.94 3.85 2.71
CA ALA A 137 17.47 2.51 2.53
C ALA A 137 16.35 1.55 2.10
N TRP A 138 16.73 0.44 1.47
CA TRP A 138 15.84 -0.67 1.16
C TRP A 138 16.45 -1.94 1.75
N THR A 139 15.84 -2.42 2.83
CA THR A 139 16.44 -3.39 3.76
C THR A 139 15.53 -4.59 4.00
N THR A 140 16.07 -5.68 4.55
CA THR A 140 15.31 -6.91 4.79
C THR A 140 14.05 -6.68 5.63
N ASN A 141 14.10 -5.86 6.67
CA ASN A 141 12.92 -5.57 7.50
C ASN A 141 11.80 -4.84 6.77
N LEU A 142 12.14 -3.95 5.83
CA LEU A 142 11.14 -3.25 5.02
C LEU A 142 10.54 -4.17 3.97
N LEU A 143 11.39 -4.96 3.28
CA LEU A 143 10.91 -5.95 2.32
C LEU A 143 10.00 -6.98 2.99
N ASP A 144 10.39 -7.53 4.14
CA ASP A 144 9.62 -8.52 4.88
C ASP A 144 8.25 -7.96 5.28
N LEU A 145 8.21 -6.75 5.86
CA LEU A 145 6.96 -6.05 6.19
C LEU A 145 6.03 -5.92 4.98
N TYR A 146 6.61 -5.53 3.84
CA TYR A 146 5.85 -5.30 2.61
C TYR A 146 5.29 -6.62 2.06
N LEU A 147 6.11 -7.69 2.03
CA LEU A 147 5.69 -9.00 1.54
C LEU A 147 4.66 -9.67 2.46
N GLU A 148 4.80 -9.54 3.78
CA GLU A 148 3.82 -10.04 4.73
C GLU A 148 2.45 -9.38 4.53
N THR A 149 2.43 -8.05 4.36
CA THR A 149 1.21 -7.31 4.06
C THR A 149 0.60 -7.75 2.73
N VAL A 150 1.40 -7.82 1.65
CA VAL A 150 0.93 -8.30 0.35
C VAL A 150 0.37 -9.72 0.46
N ASN A 151 1.02 -10.61 1.21
CA ASN A 151 0.56 -11.97 1.42
C ASN A 151 -0.79 -11.97 2.18
N THR A 152 -0.90 -11.29 3.32
CA THR A 152 -2.17 -11.24 4.08
C THR A 152 -3.35 -10.79 3.21
N PHE A 153 -3.12 -9.83 2.31
CA PHE A 153 -4.16 -9.25 1.46
C PHE A 153 -4.32 -9.91 0.08
N SER A 154 -3.41 -10.79 -0.36
CA SER A 154 -3.42 -11.42 -1.69
C SER A 154 -4.67 -12.26 -1.98
N LYS A 155 -5.35 -12.72 -0.91
CA LYS A 155 -6.57 -13.53 -0.97
C LYS A 155 -7.84 -12.73 -1.30
N TYR A 156 -7.80 -11.40 -1.22
CA TYR A 156 -8.95 -10.53 -1.46
C TYR A 156 -8.99 -10.07 -2.92
N ASP A 157 -10.15 -10.21 -3.56
CA ASP A 157 -10.36 -9.90 -4.98
C ASP A 157 -10.46 -8.40 -5.29
N ASN A 158 -10.69 -7.59 -4.26
CA ASN A 158 -10.90 -6.16 -4.34
C ASN A 158 -9.66 -5.33 -3.96
N VAL A 159 -8.46 -5.91 -3.87
CA VAL A 159 -7.23 -5.11 -3.76
C VAL A 159 -6.81 -4.61 -5.14
N LEU A 160 -6.97 -3.31 -5.38
CA LEU A 160 -6.62 -2.66 -6.65
C LEU A 160 -5.11 -2.46 -6.76
N ALA A 161 -4.48 -1.92 -5.71
CA ALA A 161 -3.07 -1.56 -5.73
C ALA A 161 -2.42 -1.57 -4.35
N TYR A 162 -1.11 -1.73 -4.35
CA TYR A 162 -0.24 -1.54 -3.19
C TYR A 162 0.71 -0.37 -3.43
N ASN A 163 0.70 0.64 -2.56
CA ASN A 163 1.68 1.72 -2.64
C ASN A 163 2.96 1.34 -1.89
N VAL A 164 4.11 1.42 -2.56
CA VAL A 164 5.44 1.14 -1.95
C VAL A 164 6.05 2.36 -1.26
N GLY A 165 5.34 3.48 -1.25
CA GLY A 165 5.75 4.71 -0.57
C GLY A 165 4.72 5.81 -0.77
N ASN A 166 4.68 6.72 0.20
CA ASN A 166 3.89 7.94 0.19
C ASN A 166 4.80 9.10 0.59
N GLU A 167 4.97 10.08 -0.30
CA GLU A 167 5.76 11.30 -0.06
C GLU A 167 7.15 11.04 0.54
N VAL A 168 7.83 10.00 0.05
CA VAL A 168 9.22 9.70 0.45
C VAL A 168 10.17 10.78 -0.05
N VAL A 169 9.90 11.33 -1.25
CA VAL A 169 10.60 12.48 -1.80
C VAL A 169 9.70 13.70 -1.65
N THR A 170 10.12 14.69 -0.85
CA THR A 170 9.34 15.91 -0.61
C THR A 170 9.99 17.17 -1.21
N ALA A 171 11.27 17.10 -1.56
CA ALA A 171 12.00 18.20 -2.18
C ALA A 171 13.02 17.75 -3.23
N ALA A 172 13.45 18.68 -4.09
CA ALA A 172 14.41 18.41 -5.17
C ALA A 172 15.73 17.77 -4.69
N ASN A 173 16.26 18.22 -3.54
CA ASN A 173 17.48 17.70 -2.93
C ASN A 173 17.34 16.29 -2.31
N GLU A 174 16.11 15.77 -2.22
CA GLU A 174 15.80 14.44 -1.67
C GLU A 174 15.53 13.41 -2.76
N THR A 175 15.57 13.81 -4.05
CA THR A 175 15.23 12.93 -5.18
C THR A 175 16.09 11.67 -5.26
N GLY A 176 17.27 11.64 -4.62
CA GLY A 176 18.06 10.42 -4.44
C GLY A 176 17.32 9.27 -3.73
N ALA A 177 16.31 9.57 -2.89
CA ALA A 177 15.49 8.56 -2.23
C ALA A 177 14.61 7.76 -3.22
N ALA A 178 14.30 8.34 -4.39
CA ALA A 178 13.52 7.67 -5.44
C ALA A 178 14.17 6.37 -5.91
N THR A 179 15.49 6.24 -5.82
CA THR A 179 16.23 5.03 -6.14
C THR A 179 15.82 3.85 -5.28
N PHE A 180 15.52 4.08 -4.00
CA PHE A 180 15.05 3.05 -3.07
C PHE A 180 13.57 2.74 -3.28
N VAL A 181 12.74 3.76 -3.53
CA VAL A 181 11.33 3.57 -3.91
C VAL A 181 11.21 2.69 -5.16
N LYS A 182 12.05 2.93 -6.17
CA LYS A 182 12.06 2.15 -7.41
C LYS A 182 12.52 0.69 -7.18
N ALA A 183 13.44 0.46 -6.23
CA ALA A 183 13.84 -0.89 -5.82
C ALA A 183 12.72 -1.62 -5.05
N ALA A 184 12.02 -0.93 -4.15
CA ALA A 184 10.84 -1.47 -3.48
C ALA A 184 9.75 -1.86 -4.49
N ALA A 185 9.50 -1.00 -5.49
CA ALA A 185 8.57 -1.31 -6.58
C ALA A 185 9.00 -2.56 -7.36
N ARG A 186 10.28 -2.68 -7.73
CA ARG A 186 10.83 -3.87 -8.41
C ARG A 186 10.55 -5.15 -7.61
N ASP A 187 10.89 -5.15 -6.33
CA ASP A 187 10.86 -6.36 -5.50
C ASP A 187 9.41 -6.77 -5.16
N VAL A 188 8.54 -5.81 -4.84
CA VAL A 188 7.10 -6.08 -4.61
C VAL A 188 6.43 -6.58 -5.90
N LYS A 189 6.74 -6.00 -7.06
CA LYS A 189 6.23 -6.49 -8.35
C LYS A 189 6.70 -7.90 -8.66
N ALA A 190 7.99 -8.19 -8.42
CA ALA A 190 8.54 -9.53 -8.61
C ALA A 190 7.79 -10.56 -7.75
N TYR A 191 7.50 -10.22 -6.48
CA TYR A 191 6.72 -11.08 -5.61
C TYR A 191 5.27 -11.26 -6.08
N LEU A 192 4.55 -10.18 -6.40
CA LEU A 192 3.18 -10.24 -6.92
C LEU A 192 3.06 -11.13 -8.17
N ASN A 193 4.02 -11.00 -9.09
CA ASN A 193 4.09 -11.86 -10.29
C ASN A 193 4.30 -13.33 -9.93
N SER A 194 5.13 -13.63 -8.92
CA SER A 194 5.41 -15.00 -8.48
C SER A 194 4.18 -15.72 -7.91
N ILE A 195 3.26 -14.96 -7.31
CA ILE A 195 1.99 -15.46 -6.78
C ILE A 195 0.81 -15.24 -7.73
N GLN A 196 1.07 -14.78 -8.96
CA GLN A 196 0.06 -14.50 -9.99
C GLN A 196 -1.01 -13.47 -9.57
N SER A 197 -0.64 -12.53 -8.69
CA SER A 197 -1.52 -11.43 -8.27
C SER A 197 -1.67 -10.39 -9.37
N SER A 198 -2.80 -9.69 -9.33
CA SER A 198 -3.16 -8.62 -10.26
C SER A 198 -3.08 -7.22 -9.72
N ALA A 199 -2.85 -7.10 -8.42
CA ALA A 199 -2.74 -5.81 -7.77
C ALA A 199 -1.62 -5.00 -8.43
N LEU A 200 -1.89 -3.73 -8.67
CA LEU A 200 -0.92 -2.80 -9.22
C LEU A 200 0.07 -2.37 -8.14
N VAL A 201 1.31 -2.07 -8.52
CA VAL A 201 2.28 -1.45 -7.59
C VAL A 201 2.33 0.04 -7.85
N GLY A 202 1.99 0.84 -6.85
CA GLY A 202 1.91 2.28 -6.94
C GLY A 202 2.90 3.04 -6.07
N TYR A 203 2.94 4.35 -6.27
CA TYR A 203 3.59 5.31 -5.40
C TYR A 203 2.73 6.57 -5.33
N ALA A 204 2.54 7.12 -4.14
CA ALA A 204 1.85 8.40 -3.94
C ALA A 204 2.89 9.51 -3.71
N ALA A 205 2.96 10.45 -4.64
CA ALA A 205 3.86 11.59 -4.57
C ALA A 205 3.18 12.79 -3.93
N ILE A 206 3.97 13.67 -3.30
CA ILE A 206 3.51 15.00 -2.91
C ILE A 206 3.29 15.86 -4.15
N ASP A 207 2.47 16.89 -4.06
CA ASP A 207 2.49 17.98 -5.03
C ASP A 207 3.72 18.89 -4.84
N GLY A 208 4.35 19.30 -5.93
CA GLY A 208 5.63 19.99 -5.89
C GLY A 208 6.02 20.62 -7.22
N ASP A 209 7.11 21.40 -7.21
CA ASP A 209 7.56 22.10 -8.41
C ASP A 209 7.81 21.15 -9.60
N ALA A 210 7.28 21.53 -10.76
CA ALA A 210 7.36 20.78 -12.02
C ALA A 210 8.78 20.34 -12.39
N SER A 211 9.81 21.11 -12.01
CA SER A 211 11.22 20.85 -12.33
C SER A 211 11.81 19.60 -11.68
N TRP A 212 11.15 19.03 -10.67
CA TRP A 212 11.58 17.78 -10.03
C TRP A 212 10.46 16.75 -9.89
N ILE A 213 9.19 17.17 -9.76
CA ILE A 213 8.07 16.23 -9.61
C ILE A 213 7.80 15.45 -10.92
N VAL A 214 7.89 16.10 -12.08
CA VAL A 214 7.70 15.45 -13.38
C VAL A 214 8.87 14.49 -13.69
N PRO A 215 10.15 14.87 -13.47
CA PRO A 215 11.26 13.92 -13.50
C PRO A 215 11.10 12.75 -12.52
N LEU A 216 10.60 12.98 -11.29
CA LEU A 216 10.33 11.92 -10.33
C LEU A 216 9.29 10.93 -10.86
N ALA A 217 8.15 11.41 -11.35
CA ALA A 217 7.11 10.57 -11.93
C ALA A 217 7.63 9.72 -13.09
N ASN A 218 8.36 10.36 -14.03
CA ASN A 218 8.97 9.69 -15.17
C ASN A 218 10.07 8.71 -14.76
N TYR A 219 10.82 9.02 -13.70
CA TYR A 219 11.83 8.10 -13.16
C TYR A 219 11.19 6.86 -12.53
N LEU A 220 10.09 7.01 -11.80
CA LEU A 220 9.42 5.86 -11.19
C LEU A 220 8.78 4.94 -12.23
N SER A 221 8.36 5.48 -13.40
CA SER A 221 7.74 4.72 -14.49
C SER A 221 8.66 4.40 -15.67
N CYS A 222 9.96 4.72 -15.62
CA CYS A 222 10.92 4.37 -16.67
C CYS A 222 11.45 2.92 -16.55
N ASP A 223 12.06 2.42 -17.61
CA ASP A 223 12.88 1.20 -17.60
C ASP A 223 14.37 1.55 -17.80
N PRO A 224 15.23 1.38 -16.77
CA PRO A 224 16.66 1.66 -16.88
C PRO A 224 17.40 0.70 -17.81
N SER A 225 16.86 -0.49 -18.08
CA SER A 225 17.47 -1.47 -19.00
C SER A 225 17.24 -1.14 -20.47
N GLY A 226 16.26 -0.28 -20.78
CA GLY A 226 15.80 0.00 -22.14
C GLY A 226 15.12 -1.19 -22.85
N SER A 227 14.86 -2.30 -22.13
CA SER A 227 14.21 -3.49 -22.70
C SER A 227 12.69 -3.39 -22.77
N ASN A 228 12.12 -2.30 -22.24
CA ASN A 228 10.69 -2.08 -22.13
C ASN A 228 9.97 -3.17 -21.29
N SER A 229 10.67 -3.74 -20.31
CA SER A 229 10.18 -4.82 -19.46
C SER A 229 9.16 -4.34 -18.41
N GLY A 230 9.30 -3.09 -17.97
CA GLY A 230 8.52 -2.54 -16.85
C GLY A 230 8.82 -3.17 -15.49
N ALA A 231 9.88 -4.00 -15.38
CA ALA A 231 10.17 -4.77 -14.18
C ALA A 231 10.48 -3.88 -12.95
N THR A 232 11.03 -2.69 -13.17
CA THR A 232 11.34 -1.69 -12.13
C THR A 232 10.43 -0.47 -12.19
N ALA A 233 9.41 -0.48 -13.04
CA ALA A 233 8.48 0.64 -13.19
C ALA A 233 7.27 0.43 -12.27
N ILE A 234 6.79 1.49 -11.63
CA ILE A 234 5.47 1.46 -10.99
C ILE A 234 4.38 1.22 -12.05
N ASP A 235 3.23 0.73 -11.61
CA ASP A 235 2.05 0.49 -12.44
C ASP A 235 0.98 1.56 -12.30
N LEU A 236 0.98 2.32 -11.20
CA LEU A 236 0.03 3.39 -10.87
C LEU A 236 0.75 4.55 -10.20
N TYR A 237 0.56 5.78 -10.67
CA TYR A 237 1.13 6.99 -10.07
C TYR A 237 0.04 7.79 -9.34
N GLY A 238 0.24 8.03 -8.05
CA GLY A 238 -0.59 8.93 -7.25
C GLY A 238 0.05 10.29 -7.10
N LEU A 239 -0.74 11.35 -7.19
CA LEU A 239 -0.35 12.72 -6.79
C LEU A 239 -1.27 13.20 -5.67
N ASN A 240 -0.74 13.53 -4.50
CA ASN A 240 -1.48 14.19 -3.43
C ASN A 240 -1.62 15.67 -3.80
N ASN A 241 -2.67 16.04 -4.53
CA ASN A 241 -2.84 17.37 -5.11
C ASN A 241 -3.93 18.16 -4.38
N TYR A 242 -3.54 19.31 -3.82
CA TYR A 242 -4.39 20.22 -3.07
C TYR A 242 -4.47 21.63 -3.69
N GLU A 243 -4.11 21.77 -4.98
CA GLU A 243 -4.06 23.07 -5.68
C GLU A 243 -5.44 23.72 -5.87
N TRP A 244 -6.52 22.92 -5.85
CA TRP A 244 -7.88 23.43 -5.95
C TRP A 244 -8.50 23.68 -4.57
N CYS A 245 -8.73 24.95 -4.24
CA CYS A 245 -9.33 25.37 -2.98
C CYS A 245 -10.60 26.21 -3.20
N GLY A 246 -11.72 25.78 -2.61
CA GLY A 246 -13.00 26.49 -2.73
C GLY A 246 -13.60 26.39 -4.13
N ASP A 247 -14.27 27.44 -4.59
CA ASP A 247 -14.82 27.52 -5.94
C ASP A 247 -13.74 28.04 -6.92
N SER A 248 -12.98 27.10 -7.50
CA SER A 248 -11.95 27.37 -8.52
C SER A 248 -12.39 26.93 -9.92
N THR A 249 -11.49 26.97 -10.90
CA THR A 249 -11.70 26.46 -12.27
C THR A 249 -10.53 25.57 -12.70
N PHE A 250 -10.76 24.76 -13.76
CA PHE A 250 -9.71 23.94 -14.36
C PHE A 250 -8.49 24.77 -14.76
N GLU A 251 -8.68 25.91 -15.42
CA GLU A 251 -7.59 26.77 -15.88
C GLU A 251 -6.76 27.34 -14.72
N ALA A 252 -7.41 27.65 -13.60
CA ALA A 252 -6.74 28.23 -12.44
C ALA A 252 -5.98 27.20 -11.62
N SER A 253 -6.52 25.98 -11.47
CA SER A 253 -5.99 24.99 -10.53
C SER A 253 -5.31 23.78 -11.19
N TYR A 254 -5.80 23.26 -12.32
CA TYR A 254 -5.34 21.97 -12.85
C TYR A 254 -4.79 21.98 -14.28
N ALA A 255 -4.98 23.03 -15.07
CA ALA A 255 -4.46 23.08 -16.44
C ALA A 255 -2.92 22.97 -16.51
N GLY A 256 -2.22 23.53 -15.53
CA GLY A 256 -0.77 23.37 -15.40
C GLY A 256 -0.37 21.92 -15.13
N THR A 257 -1.02 21.29 -14.16
CA THR A 257 -0.79 19.89 -13.77
C THR A 257 -1.14 18.92 -14.90
N GLU A 258 -2.25 19.13 -15.61
CA GLU A 258 -2.62 18.38 -16.82
C GLU A 258 -1.53 18.51 -17.91
N GLY A 259 -1.06 19.74 -18.19
CA GLY A 259 -0.01 19.98 -19.17
C GLY A 259 1.34 19.36 -18.80
N ASN A 260 1.69 19.37 -17.51
CA ASN A 260 2.93 18.78 -16.99
C ASN A 260 2.98 17.25 -17.12
N PHE A 261 1.82 16.59 -17.00
CA PHE A 261 1.70 15.13 -17.10
C PHE A 261 1.18 14.66 -18.47
N ALA A 262 0.97 15.56 -19.42
CA ALA A 262 0.59 15.22 -20.78
C ALA A 262 1.56 14.19 -21.37
N GLY A 263 1.05 13.05 -21.83
CA GLY A 263 1.90 12.00 -22.36
C GLY A 263 2.42 10.99 -21.31
N TYR A 264 2.06 11.08 -20.03
CA TYR A 264 2.54 10.15 -19.00
C TYR A 264 2.15 8.69 -19.26
N ASN A 265 3.08 7.76 -19.00
CA ASN A 265 3.04 6.43 -19.60
C ASN A 265 2.24 5.37 -18.83
N VAL A 266 1.95 5.59 -17.55
CA VAL A 266 1.16 4.70 -16.70
C VAL A 266 -0.07 5.43 -16.15
N PRO A 267 -1.13 4.71 -15.73
CA PRO A 267 -2.26 5.34 -15.05
C PRO A 267 -1.82 6.24 -13.92
N ALA A 268 -2.37 7.45 -13.91
CA ALA A 268 -2.20 8.41 -12.84
C ALA A 268 -3.55 8.75 -12.21
N TYR A 269 -3.56 9.14 -10.94
CA TYR A 269 -4.75 9.60 -10.22
C TYR A 269 -4.34 10.60 -9.14
N PHE A 270 -5.29 11.39 -8.66
CA PHE A 270 -5.05 12.18 -7.45
C PHE A 270 -5.19 11.27 -6.23
N SER A 271 -4.05 10.89 -5.65
CA SER A 271 -4.00 9.99 -4.50
C SER A 271 -4.54 10.61 -3.23
N GLU A 272 -4.63 11.94 -3.21
CA GLU A 272 -5.42 12.76 -2.30
C GLU A 272 -5.87 14.04 -3.03
N PHE A 273 -7.06 14.54 -2.69
CA PHE A 273 -7.52 15.90 -2.99
C PHE A 273 -8.52 16.38 -1.93
N GLY A 274 -8.81 17.68 -1.91
CA GLY A 274 -9.82 18.27 -1.02
C GLY A 274 -9.26 19.37 -0.13
N CYS A 275 -8.73 20.42 -0.72
CA CYS A 275 -8.11 21.54 0.00
C CYS A 275 -9.06 22.18 1.04
N ILE A 276 -8.55 22.46 2.24
CA ILE A 276 -9.30 23.09 3.34
C ILE A 276 -8.99 24.59 3.54
N THR A 277 -8.02 25.15 2.83
CA THR A 277 -7.52 26.52 3.09
C THR A 277 -8.50 27.62 2.71
N ALA A 278 -9.45 27.34 1.82
CA ALA A 278 -10.57 28.24 1.48
C ALA A 278 -11.73 28.18 2.49
N GLY A 279 -11.62 27.34 3.54
CA GLY A 279 -12.63 27.16 4.58
C GLY A 279 -13.41 25.85 4.47
N THR A 280 -14.16 25.54 5.53
CA THR A 280 -15.06 24.38 5.62
C THR A 280 -16.50 24.85 5.87
N PRO A 281 -17.54 24.13 5.38
CA PRO A 281 -17.49 22.89 4.59
C PRO A 281 -16.93 23.11 3.17
N ARG A 282 -16.23 22.12 2.60
CA ARG A 282 -15.66 22.25 1.26
C ARG A 282 -16.74 22.08 0.20
N PRO A 283 -16.69 22.83 -0.92
CA PRO A 283 -17.67 22.70 -1.98
C PRO A 283 -17.42 21.50 -2.92
N TRP A 284 -16.20 20.94 -2.91
CA TRP A 284 -15.77 19.79 -3.72
C TRP A 284 -15.93 19.98 -5.24
N THR A 285 -15.87 21.24 -5.72
CA THR A 285 -16.05 21.56 -7.15
C THR A 285 -14.94 20.99 -8.04
N GLU A 286 -13.79 20.66 -7.46
CA GLU A 286 -12.69 19.94 -8.12
C GLU A 286 -13.10 18.56 -8.65
N VAL A 287 -14.10 17.91 -8.04
CA VAL A 287 -14.62 16.62 -8.53
C VAL A 287 -15.15 16.77 -9.96
N GLY A 288 -15.84 17.88 -10.27
CA GLY A 288 -16.32 18.14 -11.61
C GLY A 288 -15.17 18.19 -12.63
N ALA A 289 -14.03 18.78 -12.27
CA ALA A 289 -12.84 18.87 -13.12
C ALA A 289 -12.11 17.52 -13.24
N ILE A 290 -11.86 16.82 -12.12
CA ILE A 290 -11.13 15.54 -12.06
C ILE A 290 -11.77 14.48 -12.96
N PHE A 291 -13.11 14.43 -13.00
CA PHE A 291 -13.86 13.46 -13.81
C PHE A 291 -14.30 14.03 -15.18
N SER A 292 -13.80 15.19 -15.60
CA SER A 292 -14.17 15.81 -16.88
C SER A 292 -13.40 15.25 -18.07
N SER A 293 -13.82 15.64 -19.29
CA SER A 293 -13.05 15.40 -20.51
C SER A 293 -11.73 16.18 -20.59
N GLU A 294 -11.52 17.19 -19.73
CA GLU A 294 -10.28 17.98 -19.71
C GLU A 294 -9.17 17.27 -18.94
N MET A 295 -9.51 16.46 -17.93
CA MET A 295 -8.53 15.74 -17.09
C MET A 295 -8.47 14.23 -17.33
N SER A 296 -9.54 13.62 -17.83
CA SER A 296 -9.58 12.17 -18.14
C SER A 296 -8.55 11.66 -19.17
N PRO A 297 -7.93 12.49 -20.03
CA PRO A 297 -6.82 12.06 -20.88
C PRO A 297 -5.58 11.59 -20.08
N GLU A 298 -5.29 12.18 -18.93
CA GLU A 298 -4.12 11.84 -18.10
C GLU A 298 -4.49 11.23 -16.74
N TRP A 299 -5.59 11.67 -16.12
CA TRP A 299 -5.98 11.25 -14.78
C TRP A 299 -7.15 10.26 -14.78
N SER A 300 -7.02 9.21 -13.99
CA SER A 300 -8.01 8.15 -13.79
C SER A 300 -8.80 8.37 -12.49
N GLY A 301 -9.15 9.62 -12.18
CA GLY A 301 -9.93 10.01 -11.00
C GLY A 301 -9.07 10.40 -9.79
N GLY A 302 -9.60 10.22 -8.58
CA GLY A 302 -8.92 10.56 -7.34
C GLY A 302 -9.58 10.06 -6.05
N ILE A 303 -8.90 10.33 -4.94
CA ILE A 303 -9.31 9.98 -3.57
C ILE A 303 -9.54 11.25 -2.76
N ALA A 304 -10.78 11.47 -2.31
CA ALA A 304 -11.10 12.58 -1.42
C ALA A 304 -10.48 12.36 -0.03
N PHE A 305 -9.77 13.34 0.50
CA PHE A 305 -9.16 13.29 1.83
C PHE A 305 -9.97 14.11 2.85
N SER A 306 -10.61 13.56 3.88
CA SER A 306 -10.68 12.16 4.31
C SER A 306 -12.08 11.81 4.85
N TYR A 307 -12.38 10.51 4.98
CA TYR A 307 -13.62 10.04 5.61
C TYR A 307 -13.63 10.39 7.10
N PHE A 308 -12.66 9.85 7.86
CA PHE A 308 -12.49 10.10 9.29
C PHE A 308 -11.83 11.46 9.56
N PRO A 309 -12.02 12.04 10.77
CA PRO A 309 -11.27 13.20 11.22
C PRO A 309 -9.77 12.95 11.17
N ALA A 310 -9.03 13.84 10.51
CA ALA A 310 -7.57 13.85 10.47
C ALA A 310 -7.04 15.27 10.65
N SER A 311 -6.22 15.50 11.66
CA SER A 311 -5.57 16.79 11.90
C SER A 311 -4.26 16.89 11.12
N SER A 312 -3.99 18.05 10.54
CA SER A 312 -2.73 18.40 9.88
C SER A 312 -2.26 19.79 10.30
N VAL A 313 -1.08 20.20 9.82
CA VAL A 313 -0.59 21.58 10.00
C VAL A 313 -1.49 22.64 9.32
N GLN A 314 -2.27 22.26 8.31
CA GLN A 314 -3.19 23.16 7.61
C GLN A 314 -4.57 23.27 8.28
N GLY A 315 -4.90 22.34 9.19
CA GLY A 315 -6.19 22.29 9.86
C GLY A 315 -6.78 20.89 9.91
N GLN A 316 -8.08 20.83 10.19
CA GLN A 316 -8.83 19.60 10.38
C GLN A 316 -9.52 19.16 9.09
N PHE A 317 -9.19 17.95 8.64
CA PHE A 317 -9.93 17.21 7.61
C PHE A 317 -10.94 16.25 8.26
N GLY A 318 -11.68 15.53 7.42
CA GLY A 318 -12.67 14.53 7.83
C GLY A 318 -14.09 15.00 7.62
N MET A 319 -14.94 14.11 7.13
CA MET A 319 -16.34 14.40 6.80
C MET A 319 -17.33 13.77 7.78
N VAL A 320 -16.87 12.84 8.62
CA VAL A 320 -17.73 12.14 9.58
C VAL A 320 -17.19 12.26 11.00
N ASN A 321 -18.07 12.20 11.99
CA ASN A 321 -17.70 12.01 13.39
C ASN A 321 -18.28 10.69 13.91
N ILE A 322 -17.44 9.90 14.56
CA ILE A 322 -17.82 8.65 15.22
C ILE A 322 -18.11 8.94 16.69
N SER A 323 -19.22 8.43 17.21
CA SER A 323 -19.56 8.54 18.62
C SER A 323 -18.50 7.89 19.51
N SER A 324 -18.39 8.32 20.77
CA SER A 324 -17.36 7.82 21.70
C SER A 324 -17.45 6.32 21.98
N ASP A 325 -18.61 5.71 21.79
CA ASP A 325 -18.85 4.26 21.92
C ASP A 325 -18.63 3.50 20.61
N GLY A 326 -18.24 4.19 19.53
CA GLY A 326 -17.99 3.60 18.21
C GLY A 326 -19.25 3.19 17.45
N SER A 327 -20.46 3.45 17.95
CA SER A 327 -21.68 2.86 17.39
C SER A 327 -22.33 3.68 16.27
N THR A 328 -22.14 5.00 16.29
CA THR A 328 -22.90 5.95 15.45
C THR A 328 -21.97 6.86 14.66
N VAL A 329 -22.31 7.05 13.39
CA VAL A 329 -21.66 8.01 12.48
C VAL A 329 -22.58 9.22 12.34
N THR A 330 -22.00 10.42 12.40
CA THR A 330 -22.70 11.67 12.07
C THR A 330 -21.96 12.36 10.93
N THR A 331 -22.70 12.76 9.90
CA THR A 331 -22.19 13.51 8.74
C THR A 331 -22.57 14.99 8.86
N GLY A 332 -21.92 15.84 8.07
CA GLY A 332 -22.24 17.27 7.97
C GLY A 332 -22.23 17.75 6.51
N GLN A 333 -22.35 19.06 6.33
CA GLN A 333 -22.44 19.68 5.00
C GLN A 333 -21.27 19.33 4.06
N ASP A 334 -20.07 19.09 4.61
CA ASP A 334 -18.90 18.68 3.82
C ASP A 334 -19.12 17.32 3.13
N PHE A 335 -19.72 16.36 3.83
CA PHE A 335 -20.11 15.05 3.29
C PHE A 335 -21.20 15.19 2.23
N ASP A 336 -22.23 15.98 2.51
CA ASP A 336 -23.35 16.20 1.59
C ASP A 336 -22.88 16.87 0.29
N ASN A 337 -21.92 17.80 0.38
CA ASN A 337 -21.31 18.45 -0.78
C ASN A 337 -20.53 17.43 -1.63
N LEU A 338 -19.68 16.60 -1.02
CA LEU A 338 -18.94 15.58 -1.76
C LEU A 338 -19.89 14.59 -2.42
N GLN A 339 -20.91 14.11 -1.70
CA GLN A 339 -21.95 13.24 -2.24
C GLN A 339 -22.59 13.86 -3.49
N ALA A 340 -23.00 15.12 -3.42
CA ALA A 340 -23.65 15.82 -4.51
C ALA A 340 -22.74 15.94 -5.75
N GLN A 341 -21.46 16.24 -5.56
CA GLN A 341 -20.48 16.32 -6.66
C GLN A 341 -20.20 14.96 -7.27
N TYR A 342 -20.02 13.94 -6.44
CA TYR A 342 -19.82 12.56 -6.87
C TYR A 342 -21.02 11.94 -7.58
N ALA A 343 -22.24 12.38 -7.26
CA ALA A 343 -23.45 11.98 -7.97
C ALA A 343 -23.59 12.63 -9.36
N GLN A 344 -22.96 13.81 -9.56
CA GLN A 344 -22.97 14.55 -10.83
C GLN A 344 -21.81 14.19 -11.76
N ALA A 345 -20.72 13.63 -11.22
CA ALA A 345 -19.57 13.19 -12.00
C ALA A 345 -19.96 12.12 -13.04
N SER A 346 -19.66 12.38 -14.30
CA SER A 346 -19.99 11.50 -15.43
C SER A 346 -18.79 11.42 -16.39
N PRO A 347 -17.72 10.70 -15.99
CA PRO A 347 -16.48 10.67 -16.76
C PRO A 347 -16.67 9.96 -18.11
N PRO A 348 -15.91 10.36 -19.15
CA PRO A 348 -16.06 9.76 -20.46
C PRO A 348 -15.56 8.31 -20.46
N ASN A 349 -16.29 7.43 -21.13
CA ASN A 349 -15.86 6.04 -21.36
C ASN A 349 -14.96 5.95 -22.62
N SER A 350 -13.88 6.73 -22.63
CA SER A 350 -12.93 6.80 -23.75
C SER A 350 -11.47 6.98 -23.28
N PRO A 351 -10.47 6.48 -24.03
CA PRO A 351 -10.62 5.60 -25.20
C PRO A 351 -11.20 4.23 -24.80
N SER A 352 -11.59 3.41 -25.78
CA SER A 352 -11.91 2.00 -25.51
C SER A 352 -10.64 1.25 -25.09
N GLU A 353 -10.77 0.16 -24.32
CA GLU A 353 -9.61 -0.65 -23.90
C GLU A 353 -8.73 -1.07 -25.09
N SER A 354 -9.37 -1.51 -26.19
CA SER A 354 -8.68 -1.89 -27.43
C SER A 354 -7.93 -0.74 -28.13
N SER A 355 -8.34 0.51 -27.89
CA SER A 355 -7.74 1.71 -28.46
C SER A 355 -6.77 2.42 -27.50
N ALA A 356 -6.68 1.94 -26.25
CA ALA A 356 -5.81 2.50 -25.22
C ALA A 356 -4.31 2.33 -25.51
N GLY A 357 -3.97 1.42 -26.43
CA GLY A 357 -2.61 1.04 -26.77
C GLY A 357 -1.94 0.17 -25.69
N SER A 358 -0.64 -0.02 -25.84
CA SER A 358 0.20 -0.74 -24.87
C SER A 358 0.96 0.23 -23.98
N THR A 359 1.13 -0.11 -22.71
CA THR A 359 2.04 0.62 -21.82
C THR A 359 3.47 0.49 -22.35
N SER A 360 4.17 1.61 -22.51
CA SER A 360 5.60 1.66 -22.83
C SER A 360 6.37 2.29 -21.68
N TYR A 361 7.57 1.80 -21.43
CA TYR A 361 8.46 2.23 -20.36
C TYR A 361 9.67 2.93 -20.99
N PRO A 362 9.70 4.27 -20.99
CA PRO A 362 10.76 5.03 -21.64
C PRO A 362 12.10 4.89 -20.89
N SER A 363 13.17 5.41 -21.50
CA SER A 363 14.45 5.58 -20.81
C SER A 363 14.31 6.52 -19.62
N CYS A 364 15.06 6.25 -18.56
CA CYS A 364 15.02 7.06 -17.36
C CYS A 364 15.58 8.47 -17.58
N PRO A 365 15.02 9.49 -16.90
CA PRO A 365 15.57 10.84 -16.92
C PRO A 365 17.01 10.82 -16.40
N GLN A 366 17.86 11.65 -17.00
CA GLN A 366 19.24 11.81 -16.56
C GLN A 366 19.31 12.69 -15.31
N GLN A 367 20.30 12.43 -14.47
CA GLN A 367 20.58 13.28 -13.31
C GLN A 367 20.90 14.72 -13.74
N ASN A 368 20.42 15.68 -12.97
CA ASN A 368 20.66 17.11 -13.16
C ASN A 368 20.65 17.85 -11.80
N SER A 369 20.58 19.18 -11.81
CA SER A 369 20.62 20.00 -10.59
C SER A 369 19.40 19.87 -9.67
N THR A 370 18.26 19.42 -10.18
CA THR A 370 16.99 19.29 -9.44
C THR A 370 16.53 17.83 -9.30
N PHE A 371 17.17 16.89 -10.00
CA PHE A 371 16.86 15.47 -9.96
C PHE A 371 18.14 14.63 -9.92
N VAL A 372 18.41 13.97 -8.79
CA VAL A 372 19.69 13.29 -8.52
C VAL A 372 19.57 11.77 -8.33
N ALA A 373 18.42 11.15 -8.63
CA ALA A 373 18.27 9.70 -8.50
C ALA A 373 19.17 8.91 -9.47
N SER A 374 19.90 7.91 -8.97
CA SER A 374 20.71 6.98 -9.77
C SER A 374 19.88 5.82 -10.28
N THR A 375 20.04 5.46 -11.56
CA THR A 375 19.42 4.26 -12.13
C THR A 375 20.06 2.94 -11.69
N THR A 376 21.21 2.99 -11.00
CA THR A 376 21.78 1.83 -10.33
C THR A 376 21.02 1.63 -9.02
N LEU A 377 20.08 0.69 -9.01
CA LEU A 377 19.23 0.41 -7.83
C LEU A 377 19.98 -0.46 -6.80
N PRO A 378 19.63 -0.39 -5.50
CA PRO A 378 20.13 -1.37 -4.54
C PRO A 378 19.72 -2.79 -4.93
N PRO A 379 20.49 -3.81 -4.53
CA PRO A 379 20.11 -5.23 -4.71
C PRO A 379 18.77 -5.56 -4.03
N THR A 380 18.21 -6.72 -4.33
CA THR A 380 17.04 -7.23 -3.60
C THR A 380 17.50 -7.67 -2.21
N PRO A 381 16.96 -7.14 -1.10
CA PRO A 381 17.36 -7.54 0.24
C PRO A 381 17.23 -9.06 0.46
N ASN A 382 18.26 -9.68 1.04
CA ASN A 382 18.31 -11.12 1.24
C ASN A 382 18.35 -11.49 2.73
N LEU A 383 17.18 -11.81 3.28
CA LEU A 383 17.03 -12.16 4.69
C LEU A 383 17.93 -13.33 5.11
N SER A 384 17.98 -14.40 4.31
CA SER A 384 18.79 -15.59 4.65
C SER A 384 20.29 -15.27 4.72
N ALA A 385 20.77 -14.42 3.81
CA ALA A 385 22.16 -14.00 3.76
C ALA A 385 22.51 -13.05 4.93
N CYS A 386 21.61 -12.12 5.28
CA CYS A 386 21.76 -11.26 6.46
C CYS A 386 21.69 -12.04 7.78
N THR A 387 20.83 -13.05 7.89
CA THR A 387 20.79 -13.97 9.04
C THR A 387 22.07 -14.82 9.12
N CYS A 388 22.62 -15.27 7.99
CA CYS A 388 23.93 -15.93 7.97
C CYS A 388 25.01 -15.00 8.53
N LEU A 389 25.02 -13.73 8.09
CA LEU A 389 25.96 -12.73 8.59
C LEU A 389 25.82 -12.57 10.10
N GLU A 390 24.62 -12.22 10.58
CA GLU A 390 24.34 -11.97 12.00
C GLU A 390 24.82 -13.10 12.92
N ASN A 391 24.57 -14.36 12.53
CA ASN A 391 24.99 -15.54 13.29
C ASN A 391 26.52 -15.72 13.37
N ASN A 392 27.27 -15.12 12.45
CA ASN A 392 28.74 -15.19 12.38
C ASN A 392 29.43 -13.91 12.85
N LEU A 393 28.67 -12.90 13.29
CA LEU A 393 29.21 -11.66 13.87
C LEU A 393 29.67 -11.89 15.31
N GLY A 394 30.85 -11.36 15.66
CA GLY A 394 31.49 -11.54 16.97
C GLY A 394 30.87 -10.72 18.10
N CYS A 395 30.14 -9.65 17.76
CA CYS A 395 29.37 -8.83 18.69
C CYS A 395 27.97 -8.61 18.12
N GLN A 396 26.94 -8.99 18.88
CA GLN A 396 25.55 -8.90 18.45
C GLN A 396 24.82 -7.83 19.26
N PHE A 397 24.01 -7.02 18.58
CA PHE A 397 23.10 -6.09 19.22
C PHE A 397 22.02 -6.87 19.97
N THR A 398 22.01 -6.72 21.30
CA THR A 398 21.06 -7.34 22.21
C THR A 398 20.45 -6.23 23.05
N PRO A 399 19.38 -5.56 22.56
CA PRO A 399 18.84 -4.37 23.20
C PRO A 399 18.34 -4.67 24.61
N THR A 400 18.58 -3.72 25.52
CA THR A 400 18.10 -3.79 26.91
C THR A 400 16.67 -3.29 27.09
N THR A 401 16.06 -2.77 26.01
CA THR A 401 14.69 -2.23 25.97
C THR A 401 13.88 -2.91 24.87
N SER A 402 12.58 -3.05 25.10
CA SER A 402 11.64 -3.54 24.07
C SER A 402 11.44 -2.52 22.96
N ASN A 403 11.51 -1.22 23.25
CA ASN A 403 11.45 -0.15 22.25
C ASN A 403 12.84 0.14 21.67
N TYR A 404 13.46 -0.87 21.06
CA TYR A 404 14.85 -0.79 20.57
C TYR A 404 15.03 0.25 19.45
N THR A 405 13.97 0.55 18.68
CA THR A 405 14.01 1.54 17.58
C THR A 405 14.37 2.94 18.10
N SER A 406 14.02 3.27 19.35
CA SER A 406 14.37 4.55 19.99
C SER A 406 15.87 4.73 20.28
N ILE A 407 16.65 3.65 20.33
CA ILE A 407 18.10 3.70 20.61
C ILE A 407 18.96 3.26 19.43
N LEU A 408 18.38 2.61 18.42
CA LEU A 408 19.10 1.96 17.33
C LEU A 408 19.95 2.95 16.53
N GLY A 409 19.37 4.06 16.08
CA GLY A 409 20.08 5.09 15.31
C GLY A 409 21.25 5.71 16.10
N SER A 410 20.98 6.18 17.32
CA SER A 410 22.01 6.77 18.19
C SER A 410 23.14 5.80 18.52
N LEU A 411 22.84 4.50 18.70
CA LEU A 411 23.86 3.48 18.92
C LEU A 411 24.68 3.20 17.66
N LEU A 412 24.05 3.23 16.48
CA LEU A 412 24.74 3.10 15.19
C LEU A 412 25.72 4.25 14.97
N ASP A 413 25.28 5.49 15.18
CA ASP A 413 26.14 6.68 15.10
C ASP A 413 27.33 6.59 16.07
N TYR A 414 27.06 6.18 17.31
CA TYR A 414 28.09 6.00 18.32
C TYR A 414 29.08 4.90 17.94
N ALA A 415 28.60 3.74 17.47
CA ALA A 415 29.45 2.64 17.03
C ALA A 415 30.33 3.05 15.84
N CYS A 416 29.78 3.77 14.86
CA CYS A 416 30.54 4.32 13.74
C CYS A 416 31.62 5.31 14.16
N SER A 417 31.31 6.18 15.14
CA SER A 417 32.31 7.10 15.71
C SER A 417 33.48 6.35 16.37
N LEU A 418 33.19 5.32 17.16
CA LEU A 418 34.22 4.50 17.81
C LEU A 418 35.06 3.71 16.80
N LEU A 419 34.43 3.13 15.78
CA LEU A 419 35.11 2.44 14.69
C LEU A 419 36.03 3.38 13.93
N GLY A 420 35.56 4.60 13.61
CA GLY A 420 36.37 5.63 12.95
C GLY A 420 37.60 6.06 13.76
N GLN A 421 37.45 6.22 15.08
CA GLN A 421 38.57 6.50 15.99
C GLN A 421 39.60 5.37 16.04
N SER A 422 39.17 4.15 15.70
CA SER A 422 40.01 2.96 15.63
C SER A 422 40.53 2.68 14.21
N GLY A 423 40.35 3.62 13.26
CA GLY A 423 40.84 3.54 11.89
C GLY A 423 39.98 2.74 10.92
N GLY A 424 38.76 2.33 11.32
CA GLY A 424 37.77 1.70 10.44
C GLY A 424 36.83 2.71 9.76
N SER A 425 35.80 2.21 9.07
CA SER A 425 34.78 3.05 8.43
C SER A 425 33.40 2.36 8.43
N CYS A 426 32.33 3.15 8.36
CA CYS A 426 30.96 2.65 8.19
C CYS A 426 30.49 2.63 6.73
N ASN A 427 31.40 2.60 5.77
CA ASN A 427 31.03 2.57 4.34
C ASN A 427 30.24 1.30 3.97
N ASP A 428 30.50 0.19 4.66
CA ASP A 428 29.84 -1.10 4.38
C ASP A 428 28.34 -1.10 4.72
N ILE A 429 27.88 -0.22 5.62
CA ILE A 429 26.45 -0.06 5.93
C ILE A 429 25.80 1.10 5.15
N SER A 430 26.60 1.89 4.44
CA SER A 430 26.13 3.09 3.75
C SER A 430 25.34 2.75 2.49
N ALA A 431 24.29 3.53 2.19
CA ALA A 431 23.54 3.42 0.96
C ALA A 431 23.34 4.82 0.36
N ASN A 432 23.71 5.01 -0.90
CA ASN A 432 23.62 6.31 -1.56
C ASN A 432 22.85 6.20 -2.88
N GLY A 433 21.59 6.64 -2.85
CA GLY A 433 20.71 6.67 -4.02
C GLY A 433 21.08 7.70 -5.09
N THR A 434 22.02 8.61 -4.81
CA THR A 434 22.56 9.58 -5.77
C THR A 434 23.74 9.03 -6.56
N SER A 435 24.71 8.41 -5.89
CA SER A 435 25.85 7.77 -6.59
C SER A 435 25.53 6.35 -7.07
N GLY A 436 24.43 5.75 -6.61
CA GLY A 436 24.12 4.35 -6.87
C GLY A 436 25.14 3.41 -6.22
N THR A 437 25.63 3.77 -5.04
CA THR A 437 26.66 3.01 -4.31
C THR A 437 26.04 2.46 -3.04
N TYR A 438 26.20 1.15 -2.84
CA TYR A 438 25.62 0.41 -1.75
C TYR A 438 26.73 -0.38 -1.06
N GLY A 439 26.86 -0.19 0.25
CA GLY A 439 27.82 -0.88 1.08
C GLY A 439 27.52 -2.38 1.15
N LEU A 440 28.52 -3.15 1.54
CA LEU A 440 28.46 -4.61 1.56
C LEU A 440 27.23 -5.16 2.32
N VAL A 441 26.81 -4.50 3.40
CA VAL A 441 25.73 -4.97 4.29
C VAL A 441 24.53 -4.01 4.30
N SER A 442 24.46 -3.05 3.37
CA SER A 442 23.44 -1.98 3.37
C SER A 442 22.02 -2.46 3.08
N GLU A 443 21.85 -3.72 2.69
CA GLU A 443 20.56 -4.37 2.46
C GLU A 443 20.00 -5.08 3.71
N CYS A 444 20.80 -5.25 4.76
CA CYS A 444 20.37 -5.95 5.96
C CYS A 444 19.53 -5.08 6.88
N ASP A 445 18.77 -5.70 7.79
CA ASP A 445 18.09 -5.00 8.87
C ASP A 445 19.07 -4.08 9.64
N PRO A 446 18.70 -2.83 9.98
CA PRO A 446 19.55 -1.93 10.75
C PRO A 446 20.10 -2.51 12.07
N THR A 447 19.41 -3.48 12.69
CA THR A 447 19.91 -4.24 13.86
C THR A 447 21.10 -5.15 13.51
N VAL A 448 21.09 -5.76 12.31
CA VAL A 448 22.21 -6.53 11.77
C VAL A 448 23.34 -5.60 11.36
N MET A 449 23.03 -4.45 10.76
CA MET A 449 24.03 -3.41 10.46
C MET A 449 24.73 -2.93 11.73
N LEU A 450 23.99 -2.67 12.81
CA LEU A 450 24.57 -2.29 14.09
C LEU A 450 25.47 -3.40 14.64
N SER A 451 25.00 -4.65 14.64
CA SER A 451 25.82 -5.81 15.04
C SER A 451 27.11 -5.90 14.21
N TYR A 452 27.06 -5.59 12.91
CA TYR A 452 28.22 -5.60 12.02
C TYR A 452 29.25 -4.54 12.46
N VAL A 453 28.82 -3.29 12.65
CA VAL A 453 29.70 -2.20 13.09
C VAL A 453 30.26 -2.47 14.50
N MET A 454 29.42 -2.97 15.42
CA MET A 454 29.87 -3.38 16.74
C MET A 454 30.94 -4.48 16.67
N SER A 455 30.79 -5.42 15.73
CA SER A 455 31.76 -6.50 15.52
C SER A 455 33.07 -6.02 14.91
N GLU A 456 33.01 -5.08 13.96
CA GLU A 456 34.20 -4.44 13.38
C GLU A 456 34.99 -3.68 14.46
N TYR A 457 34.29 -2.90 15.30
CA TYR A 457 34.91 -2.22 16.43
C TYR A 457 35.48 -3.20 17.46
N TYR A 458 34.75 -4.26 17.80
CA TYR A 458 35.22 -5.32 18.69
C TYR A 458 36.51 -5.97 18.18
N GLY A 459 36.60 -6.24 16.87
CA GLY A 459 37.82 -6.75 16.24
C GLY A 459 38.98 -5.74 16.29
N ALA A 460 38.70 -4.46 15.99
CA ALA A 460 39.69 -3.39 16.01
C ALA A 460 40.30 -3.16 17.41
N THR A 461 39.56 -3.45 18.47
CA THR A 461 40.04 -3.35 19.86
C THR A 461 40.61 -4.67 20.41
N SER A 462 41.10 -5.54 19.53
CA SER A 462 41.70 -6.84 19.90
C SER A 462 40.74 -7.75 20.66
N ASN A 463 39.45 -7.76 20.27
CA ASN A 463 38.41 -8.60 20.84
C ASN A 463 38.20 -8.39 22.35
N ASN A 464 38.40 -7.16 22.85
CA ASN A 464 38.13 -6.82 24.25
C ASN A 464 36.61 -6.95 24.53
N PRO A 465 36.16 -7.83 25.43
CA PRO A 465 34.73 -8.03 25.70
C PRO A 465 33.99 -6.75 26.11
N GLN A 466 34.67 -5.78 26.73
CA GLN A 466 34.07 -4.50 27.09
C GLN A 466 33.73 -3.63 25.87
N SER A 467 34.46 -3.80 24.76
CA SER A 467 34.18 -3.09 23.50
C SER A 467 32.90 -3.56 22.82
N CYS A 468 32.39 -4.76 23.16
CA CYS A 468 31.11 -5.26 22.67
C CYS A 468 29.92 -4.85 23.56
N SER A 469 30.15 -4.27 24.74
CA SER A 469 29.05 -4.05 25.70
C SER A 469 28.06 -2.98 25.24
N PHE A 470 28.51 -1.86 24.66
CA PHE A 470 27.66 -0.74 24.22
C PHE A 470 26.59 -0.33 25.26
N GLY A 471 27.02 -0.16 26.52
CA GLY A 471 26.13 0.16 27.63
C GLY A 471 25.17 -0.98 28.01
N GLY A 472 25.54 -2.23 27.72
CA GLY A 472 24.71 -3.42 27.91
C GLY A 472 23.88 -3.82 26.69
N ASN A 473 23.90 -3.06 25.60
CA ASN A 473 23.13 -3.34 24.38
C ASN A 473 23.85 -4.25 23.38
N GLY A 474 25.02 -4.78 23.71
CA GLY A 474 25.71 -5.77 22.88
C GLY A 474 26.25 -6.95 23.68
N THR A 475 26.27 -8.11 23.04
CA THR A 475 26.71 -9.39 23.61
C THR A 475 27.75 -10.04 22.71
N VAL A 476 28.84 -10.56 23.30
CA VAL A 476 29.87 -11.30 22.57
C VAL A 476 29.30 -12.64 22.12
N ASN A 477 29.39 -12.91 20.82
CA ASN A 477 29.04 -14.20 20.23
C ASN A 477 30.30 -15.07 20.11
N SER A 478 30.42 -16.06 20.99
CA SER A 478 31.55 -16.99 21.00
C SER A 478 31.58 -17.96 19.82
N ASN A 479 30.51 -18.03 19.02
CA ASN A 479 30.42 -18.92 17.85
C ASN A 479 30.95 -18.28 16.56
N ALA A 480 31.29 -16.98 16.58
CA ALA A 480 31.85 -16.30 15.42
C ALA A 480 33.18 -16.94 14.99
N LYS A 481 33.29 -17.27 13.69
CA LYS A 481 34.44 -18.04 13.14
C LYS A 481 35.39 -17.23 12.28
N SER A 482 35.03 -15.99 11.96
CA SER A 482 35.76 -15.14 11.02
C SER A 482 35.61 -13.67 11.38
N ALA A 483 36.50 -12.83 10.84
CA ALA A 483 36.34 -11.39 10.88
C ALA A 483 35.01 -10.96 10.20
N PRO A 484 34.38 -9.85 10.61
CA PRO A 484 33.05 -9.47 10.12
C PRO A 484 33.00 -9.23 8.60
N THR A 485 33.99 -8.54 8.02
CA THR A 485 34.14 -8.39 6.56
C THR A 485 34.21 -9.72 5.81
N SER A 486 34.92 -10.72 6.36
CA SER A 486 34.98 -12.07 5.79
C SER A 486 33.65 -12.81 5.93
N ALA A 487 32.98 -12.68 7.08
CA ALA A 487 31.64 -13.23 7.29
C ALA A 487 30.65 -12.65 6.27
N ALA A 488 30.62 -11.32 6.12
CA ALA A 488 29.78 -10.63 5.15
C ALA A 488 30.11 -11.07 3.71
N SER A 489 31.38 -11.12 3.33
CA SER A 489 31.80 -11.59 2.01
C SER A 489 31.35 -13.03 1.73
N SER A 490 31.37 -13.92 2.74
CA SER A 490 30.94 -15.32 2.56
C SER A 490 29.42 -15.50 2.53
N CYS A 491 28.70 -14.80 3.40
CA CYS A 491 27.24 -14.92 3.52
C CYS A 491 26.52 -14.15 2.40
N LEU A 492 27.02 -12.96 2.02
CA LEU A 492 26.37 -12.07 1.06
C LEU A 492 26.86 -12.27 -0.38
N ALA A 493 27.94 -13.02 -0.62
CA ALA A 493 28.38 -13.34 -1.99
C ALA A 493 27.26 -13.98 -2.84
N THR A 494 26.39 -14.77 -2.21
CA THR A 494 25.24 -15.41 -2.86
C THR A 494 24.01 -14.51 -2.99
N ALA A 495 24.01 -13.33 -2.36
CA ALA A 495 22.92 -12.37 -2.35
C ALA A 495 23.10 -11.23 -3.36
N THR A 496 24.15 -11.26 -4.19
CA THR A 496 24.41 -10.19 -5.14
C THR A 496 23.36 -10.16 -6.26
N GLY A 497 22.67 -9.02 -6.40
CA GLY A 497 21.83 -8.70 -7.55
C GLY A 497 20.33 -8.70 -7.27
N THR A 498 19.55 -8.93 -8.32
CA THR A 498 18.09 -8.87 -8.30
C THR A 498 17.48 -10.26 -8.45
N PHE A 499 16.58 -10.63 -7.56
CA PHE A 499 15.87 -11.92 -7.59
C PHE A 499 14.41 -11.75 -7.15
N VAL A 500 13.60 -12.79 -7.32
CA VAL A 500 12.22 -12.80 -6.80
C VAL A 500 12.30 -13.04 -5.28
N PRO A 501 11.92 -12.06 -4.45
CA PRO A 501 12.02 -12.23 -3.01
C PRO A 501 11.00 -13.25 -2.51
N THR A 502 11.28 -13.84 -1.36
CA THR A 502 10.46 -14.89 -0.73
C THR A 502 9.98 -14.41 0.63
N LEU A 503 8.82 -14.92 1.06
CA LEU A 503 8.32 -14.64 2.41
C LEU A 503 9.31 -15.04 3.50
N PRO A 504 9.29 -14.34 4.65
CA PRO A 504 10.00 -14.76 5.86
C PRO A 504 9.63 -16.19 6.25
N SER A 505 10.61 -16.90 6.84
CA SER A 505 10.40 -18.28 7.30
C SER A 505 9.33 -18.34 8.39
N GLY A 506 8.32 -19.20 8.20
CA GLY A 506 7.21 -19.39 9.16
C GLY A 506 5.92 -18.64 8.79
N VAL A 507 5.96 -17.74 7.79
CA VAL A 507 4.77 -17.13 7.22
C VAL A 507 4.14 -18.07 6.20
N ALA A 508 2.86 -18.43 6.38
CA ALA A 508 2.14 -19.27 5.44
C ALA A 508 1.80 -18.48 4.17
N SER A 509 2.13 -19.04 2.99
CA SER A 509 1.72 -18.44 1.71
C SER A 509 0.21 -18.51 1.54
N THR A 510 -0.40 -17.38 1.23
CA THR A 510 -1.79 -17.25 0.82
C THR A 510 -1.83 -17.15 -0.70
N THR A 511 -2.55 -18.06 -1.34
CA THR A 511 -2.77 -18.02 -2.79
C THR A 511 -3.94 -17.10 -3.13
N PRO A 512 -3.83 -16.25 -4.16
CA PRO A 512 -4.95 -15.45 -4.65
C PRO A 512 -6.14 -16.33 -5.05
N THR A 513 -7.35 -15.88 -4.75
CA THR A 513 -8.59 -16.54 -5.15
C THR A 513 -8.93 -16.17 -6.61
N GLY A 514 -8.28 -16.85 -7.57
CA GLY A 514 -8.55 -16.69 -9.00
C GLY A 514 -9.78 -17.48 -9.48
N ALA A 515 -10.68 -16.80 -10.18
CA ALA A 515 -11.89 -17.32 -10.81
C ALA A 515 -11.68 -18.59 -11.64
N GLY A 516 -12.59 -19.55 -11.49
CA GLY A 516 -12.50 -20.87 -12.10
C GLY A 516 -12.50 -20.85 -13.63
N SER A 517 -11.46 -21.44 -14.20
CA SER A 517 -11.50 -22.05 -15.53
C SER A 517 -11.73 -23.55 -15.36
N SER A 518 -12.87 -24.03 -15.82
CA SER A 518 -13.24 -25.44 -15.86
C SER A 518 -12.37 -26.21 -16.86
N SER A 519 -11.60 -27.18 -16.36
CA SER A 519 -11.10 -28.30 -17.18
C SER A 519 -11.16 -29.59 -16.36
N GLY A 520 -12.00 -30.52 -16.79
CA GLY A 520 -12.25 -31.79 -16.12
C GLY A 520 -11.21 -32.88 -16.38
N SER A 521 -11.42 -33.98 -15.63
CA SER A 521 -10.72 -35.27 -15.59
C SER A 521 -9.45 -35.33 -14.72
N GLY A 522 -9.23 -36.29 -13.82
CA GLY A 522 -10.03 -37.45 -13.41
C GLY A 522 -9.36 -38.18 -12.24
N SER A 523 -10.19 -38.66 -11.31
CA SER A 523 -10.03 -39.82 -10.40
C SER A 523 -8.67 -40.13 -9.74
N GLY A 524 -8.62 -39.97 -8.41
CA GLY A 524 -7.71 -40.70 -7.53
C GLY A 524 -8.26 -40.70 -6.09
N LYS A 525 -8.74 -41.85 -5.61
CA LYS A 525 -9.33 -42.02 -4.27
C LYS A 525 -8.22 -42.09 -3.21
N SER A 526 -8.35 -41.34 -2.12
CA SER A 526 -7.92 -41.78 -0.78
C SER A 526 -8.61 -40.97 0.31
N SER A 527 -9.21 -41.71 1.23
CA SER A 527 -9.95 -41.28 2.41
C SER A 527 -9.09 -40.57 3.46
N GLY A 528 -9.59 -39.45 3.98
CA GLY A 528 -9.07 -38.79 5.17
C GLY A 528 -10.10 -37.79 5.71
N SER A 529 -10.95 -38.28 6.61
CA SER A 529 -12.02 -37.51 7.27
C SER A 529 -11.47 -36.60 8.37
N ALA A 530 -11.78 -35.30 8.31
CA ALA A 530 -11.73 -34.35 9.42
C ALA A 530 -13.05 -33.55 9.47
N PRO A 531 -13.53 -33.12 10.65
CA PRO A 531 -14.94 -32.79 10.87
C PRO A 531 -15.31 -31.39 10.37
N ILE A 532 -16.45 -31.30 9.69
CA ILE A 532 -17.13 -30.07 9.34
C ILE A 532 -17.76 -29.50 10.62
N ALA A 533 -17.37 -28.28 10.99
CA ALA A 533 -18.06 -27.50 11.99
C ALA A 533 -19.51 -27.27 11.54
N ALA A 534 -20.46 -27.73 12.35
CA ALA A 534 -21.89 -27.65 12.05
C ALA A 534 -22.35 -26.18 12.00
N PHE A 535 -22.82 -25.76 10.82
CA PHE A 535 -23.54 -24.51 10.64
C PHE A 535 -24.92 -24.58 11.31
N ASP A 536 -25.24 -23.57 12.13
CA ASP A 536 -26.51 -23.49 12.88
C ASP A 536 -27.67 -23.10 11.95
N ALA A 537 -28.59 -24.03 11.73
CA ALA A 537 -29.81 -23.85 10.92
C ALA A 537 -30.79 -22.79 11.49
N ARG A 538 -30.57 -22.27 12.71
CA ARG A 538 -31.43 -21.25 13.34
C ARG A 538 -31.23 -19.86 12.75
N VAL A 539 -30.06 -19.58 12.16
CA VAL A 539 -29.76 -18.28 11.52
C VAL A 539 -30.62 -18.07 10.26
N PHE A 540 -30.84 -19.12 9.47
CA PHE A 540 -31.71 -19.07 8.29
C PHE A 540 -33.20 -18.93 8.64
N PHE A 541 -33.63 -19.50 9.76
CA PHE A 541 -35.02 -19.35 10.23
C PHE A 541 -35.29 -17.91 10.71
N GLY A 542 -34.31 -17.26 11.35
CA GLY A 542 -34.42 -15.87 11.80
C GLY A 542 -34.56 -14.87 10.65
N VAL A 543 -33.73 -15.00 9.61
CA VAL A 543 -33.79 -14.15 8.41
C VAL A 543 -35.07 -14.42 7.59
N GLY A 544 -35.49 -15.69 7.47
CA GLY A 544 -36.71 -16.06 6.77
C GLY A 544 -37.98 -15.47 7.40
N VAL A 545 -38.07 -15.44 8.73
CA VAL A 545 -39.23 -14.86 9.44
C VAL A 545 -39.27 -13.34 9.29
N LEU A 546 -38.12 -12.67 9.26
CA LEU A 546 -38.02 -11.20 9.17
C LEU A 546 -38.40 -10.66 7.78
N VAL A 547 -38.11 -11.42 6.72
CA VAL A 547 -38.53 -11.11 5.34
C VAL A 547 -40.04 -11.34 5.17
N VAL A 548 -40.59 -12.39 5.79
CA VAL A 548 -42.04 -12.65 5.71
C VAL A 548 -42.85 -11.60 6.49
N THR A 549 -42.41 -11.17 7.68
CA THR A 549 -43.11 -10.12 8.43
C THR A 549 -43.02 -8.74 7.77
N SER A 550 -41.90 -8.40 7.13
CA SER A 550 -41.77 -7.13 6.39
C SER A 550 -42.63 -7.08 5.13
N MET A 551 -42.76 -8.20 4.40
CA MET A 551 -43.67 -8.28 3.25
C MET A 551 -45.15 -8.20 3.67
N VAL A 552 -45.54 -8.86 4.76
CA VAL A 552 -46.94 -8.79 5.27
C VAL A 552 -47.26 -7.39 5.80
N SER A 553 -46.29 -6.69 6.40
CA SER A 553 -46.45 -5.32 6.89
C SER A 553 -46.60 -4.31 5.75
N GLY A 554 -45.88 -4.50 4.64
CA GLY A 554 -45.99 -3.68 3.43
C GLY A 554 -47.32 -3.85 2.69
N PHE A 555 -47.90 -5.06 2.70
CA PHE A 555 -49.23 -5.31 2.11
C PHE A 555 -50.38 -4.75 2.97
N MET A 556 -50.19 -4.62 4.29
CA MET A 556 -51.21 -4.06 5.21
C MET A 556 -51.19 -2.53 5.28
N THR A 557 -50.16 -1.87 4.76
CA THR A 557 -50.06 -0.39 4.70
C THR A 557 -50.54 0.19 3.36
N LEU A 558 -50.83 -0.65 2.37
CA LEU A 558 -51.35 -0.27 1.05
C LEU A 558 -52.76 -0.80 0.78
N ALA A 559 -53.51 -1.20 1.82
CA ALA A 559 -54.90 -1.63 1.75
C ALA A 559 -55.84 -0.66 2.50
#